data_AF-A0A819XEN7-F1
#
_entry.id   AF-A0A819XEN7-F1
#
_cell.length_a   1.000
_cell.length_b   1.000
_cell.length_c   1.000
_cell.angle_alpha   90.00
_cell.angle_beta   90.00
_cell.angle_gamma   90.00
#
_symmetry.space_group_name_H-M   'P 1'
#
loop_
_entity.id
_entity.type
_entity.pdbx_description
1 polymer ?
#
loop_
_entity_poly.entity_id
_entity_poly.type
_entity_poly.pdbx_seq_one_letter_code
_entity_poly.pdbx_strand_id
1 'polypeptide(L)'
;MYAEKHDFLDMSTGVQQEDGDLVVIFKCSMETLIKTFGSMMAPPACFQCGAKSLSPTENSSLEKNENPVSAEQSSHVDEDSQLASASLPLKKCATCQIALYCSKLCQTQHWKDCHKSLCSSMKYLQLLRELDFTTSTVMSRKKCPPFSFGVV
;
A
#
# COMPACT_ATOMS: atom_id res chain seq x y z
N MET A 1 9.90 -3.52 -23.56
CA MET A 1 9.56 -3.78 -22.15
C MET A 1 8.93 -5.17 -22.06
N TYR A 2 9.64 -6.13 -21.49
CA TYR A 2 9.10 -7.45 -21.16
C TYR A 2 9.32 -7.71 -19.67
N ALA A 3 8.38 -8.44 -19.06
CA ALA A 3 8.50 -8.91 -17.69
C ALA A 3 8.78 -10.41 -17.72
N GLU A 4 9.89 -10.83 -17.12
CA GLU A 4 10.28 -12.23 -17.03
C GLU A 4 10.21 -12.74 -15.58
N LYS A 5 9.95 -14.04 -15.46
CA LYS A 5 10.01 -14.74 -14.18
C LYS A 5 11.47 -14.79 -13.73
N HIS A 6 11.75 -14.37 -12.50
CA HIS A 6 13.09 -14.41 -11.93
C HIS A 6 13.13 -15.37 -10.73
N ASP A 7 13.99 -16.38 -10.76
CA ASP A 7 14.14 -17.32 -9.65
C ASP A 7 15.33 -16.92 -8.76
N PHE A 8 15.10 -16.81 -7.46
CA PHE A 8 16.12 -16.43 -6.48
C PHE A 8 16.79 -17.65 -5.86
N LEU A 9 17.96 -17.44 -5.23
CA LEU A 9 18.73 -18.49 -4.55
C LEU A 9 17.99 -19.15 -3.37
N ASP A 10 16.99 -18.48 -2.81
CA ASP A 10 16.12 -19.02 -1.76
C ASP A 10 14.91 -19.80 -2.31
N MET A 11 14.93 -20.13 -3.62
CA MET A 11 13.85 -20.77 -4.36
C MET A 11 12.56 -19.94 -4.46
N SER A 12 12.58 -18.68 -4.03
CA SER A 12 11.45 -17.79 -4.27
C SER A 12 11.43 -17.33 -5.74
N THR A 13 10.24 -17.00 -6.23
CA THR A 13 10.04 -16.46 -7.57
C THR A 13 9.67 -14.98 -7.48
N GLY A 14 10.36 -14.16 -8.27
CA GLY A 14 10.14 -12.73 -8.49
C GLY A 14 9.77 -12.39 -9.92
N VAL A 15 9.68 -11.08 -10.16
CA VAL A 15 9.48 -10.50 -11.48
C VAL A 15 10.66 -9.61 -11.80
N GLN A 16 11.30 -9.84 -12.95
CA GLN A 16 12.32 -8.96 -13.51
C GLN A 16 11.70 -8.17 -14.66
N GLN A 17 11.76 -6.84 -14.57
CA GLN A 17 11.27 -5.93 -15.60
C GLN A 17 12.45 -5.18 -16.20
N GLU A 18 12.60 -5.29 -17.52
CA GLU A 18 13.66 -4.61 -18.27
C GLU A 18 13.08 -3.47 -19.11
N ASP A 19 13.64 -2.27 -18.93
CA ASP A 19 13.33 -1.07 -19.70
C ASP A 19 14.61 -0.30 -20.06
N GLY A 20 15.15 -0.61 -21.25
CA GLY A 20 16.43 -0.05 -21.72
C GLY A 20 17.58 -0.44 -20.79
N ASP A 21 18.25 0.57 -20.21
CA ASP A 21 19.36 0.38 -19.27
C ASP A 21 18.89 0.14 -17.81
N LEU A 22 17.57 0.10 -17.56
CA LEU A 22 16.99 -0.10 -16.24
C LEU A 22 16.48 -1.53 -16.08
N VAL A 23 17.01 -2.24 -15.08
CA VAL A 23 16.49 -3.55 -14.64
C VAL A 23 15.92 -3.40 -13.25
N VAL A 24 14.64 -3.71 -13.08
CA VAL A 24 13.96 -3.70 -11.78
C VAL A 24 13.56 -5.12 -11.43
N ILE A 25 14.00 -5.58 -10.25
CA ILE A 25 13.70 -6.91 -9.73
C ILE A 25 12.76 -6.78 -8.54
N PHE A 26 11.55 -7.32 -8.68
CA PHE A 26 10.57 -7.42 -7.61
C PHE A 26 10.69 -8.78 -6.92
N LYS A 27 11.00 -8.78 -5.62
CA LYS A 27 11.08 -9.99 -4.78
C LYS A 27 9.71 -10.52 -4.37
N CYS A 28 8.78 -10.61 -5.31
CA CYS A 28 7.44 -11.16 -5.10
C CYS A 28 6.88 -11.74 -6.40
N SER A 29 5.91 -12.64 -6.27
CA SER A 29 5.19 -13.15 -7.44
C SER A 29 4.44 -12.04 -8.18
N MET A 30 4.19 -12.26 -9.47
CA MET A 30 3.40 -11.34 -10.30
C MET A 30 1.98 -11.14 -9.74
N GLU A 31 1.36 -12.20 -9.22
CA GLU A 31 0.04 -12.13 -8.59
C GLU A 31 0.02 -11.15 -7.40
N THR A 32 1.06 -11.22 -6.56
CA THR A 32 1.22 -10.31 -5.42
C THR A 32 1.36 -8.87 -5.89
N LEU A 33 2.16 -8.66 -6.93
CA LEU A 33 2.38 -7.34 -7.51
C LEU A 33 1.08 -6.73 -8.05
N ILE A 34 0.30 -7.50 -8.82
CA ILE A 34 -1.00 -7.08 -9.36
C ILE A 34 -1.98 -6.72 -8.24
N LYS A 35 -2.08 -7.57 -7.20
CA LYS A 35 -2.96 -7.33 -6.05
C LYS A 35 -2.59 -6.02 -5.34
N THR A 36 -1.32 -5.81 -5.06
CA THR A 36 -0.84 -4.57 -4.41
C THR A 36 -1.06 -3.35 -5.29
N PHE A 37 -0.87 -3.47 -6.61
CA PHE A 37 -1.12 -2.39 -7.54
C PHE A 37 -2.61 -2.01 -7.60
N GLY A 38 -3.52 -2.99 -7.59
CA GLY A 38 -4.95 -2.76 -7.51
C GLY A 38 -5.36 -1.96 -6.26
N SER A 39 -4.84 -2.32 -5.08
CA SER A 39 -5.07 -1.56 -3.84
C SER A 39 -4.50 -0.15 -3.90
N MET A 40 -3.45 0.07 -4.69
CA MET A 40 -2.83 1.37 -4.91
C MET A 40 -3.65 2.29 -5.84
N MET A 41 -4.35 1.72 -6.83
CA MET A 41 -5.24 2.45 -7.75
C MET A 41 -6.62 2.74 -7.15
N ALA A 42 -7.03 1.97 -6.14
CA ALA A 42 -8.30 2.15 -5.46
C ALA A 42 -8.34 3.47 -4.66
N PRO A 43 -9.55 4.00 -4.36
CA PRO A 43 -9.72 5.08 -3.40
C PRO A 43 -9.02 4.78 -2.07
N PRO A 44 -8.60 5.80 -1.31
CA PRO A 44 -7.84 5.62 -0.07
C PRO A 44 -8.57 4.69 0.91
N ALA A 45 -8.01 3.50 1.06
CA ALA A 45 -8.56 2.40 1.85
C ALA A 45 -7.44 1.60 2.51
N CYS A 46 -7.79 0.84 3.55
CA CYS A 46 -6.87 -0.06 4.21
C CYS A 46 -6.38 -1.14 3.24
N PHE A 47 -5.07 -1.29 3.09
CA PHE A 47 -4.46 -2.27 2.19
C PHE A 47 -4.69 -3.73 2.61
N GLN A 48 -5.07 -3.97 3.88
CA GLN A 48 -5.38 -5.31 4.35
C GLN A 48 -6.87 -5.66 4.24
N CYS A 49 -7.75 -4.77 4.73
CA CYS A 49 -9.17 -5.07 4.89
C CYS A 49 -10.11 -4.23 4.02
N GLY A 50 -9.61 -3.24 3.27
CA GLY A 50 -10.42 -2.40 2.39
C GLY A 50 -11.24 -1.30 3.09
N ALA A 51 -11.11 -1.11 4.41
CA ALA A 51 -11.80 -0.04 5.12
C ALA A 51 -11.45 1.36 4.56
N LYS A 52 -12.45 2.16 4.19
CA LYS A 52 -12.29 3.46 3.52
C LYS A 52 -11.82 4.56 4.49
N SER A 53 -11.02 5.53 4.01
CA SER A 53 -10.61 6.69 4.80
C SER A 53 -11.75 7.70 4.98
N LEU A 54 -11.82 8.32 6.16
CA LEU A 54 -12.50 9.62 6.34
C LEU A 54 -11.83 10.68 5.45
N SER A 55 -12.59 11.32 4.57
CA SER A 55 -12.18 12.62 4.04
C SER A 55 -12.22 13.65 5.17
N PRO A 56 -11.22 14.55 5.29
CA PRO A 56 -11.34 15.69 6.17
C PRO A 56 -12.33 16.68 5.52
N THR A 57 -13.63 16.52 5.78
CA THR A 57 -14.51 17.69 5.77
C THR A 57 -14.37 18.34 7.13
N GLU A 58 -13.91 19.57 7.09
CA GLU A 58 -13.81 20.50 8.20
C GLU A 58 -15.07 20.46 9.09
N ASN A 59 -14.87 20.76 10.37
CA ASN A 59 -15.82 21.22 11.39
C ASN A 59 -15.84 20.34 12.65
N SER A 60 -15.07 20.74 13.67
CA SER A 60 -15.47 20.56 15.07
C SER A 60 -14.85 21.65 15.94
N SER A 61 -15.52 22.81 15.95
CA SER A 61 -15.59 23.66 17.12
C SER A 61 -16.78 23.17 17.94
N LEU A 62 -16.51 22.65 19.14
CA LEU A 62 -17.40 22.55 20.33
C LEU A 62 -18.69 21.73 20.11
N GLU A 63 -19.03 20.73 20.91
CA GLU A 63 -19.27 20.85 22.34
C GLU A 63 -18.96 19.57 23.13
N LYS A 64 -18.57 19.81 24.39
CA LYS A 64 -18.48 18.85 25.48
C LYS A 64 -19.88 18.35 25.83
N ASN A 65 -20.01 17.05 26.10
CA ASN A 65 -20.92 16.61 27.15
C ASN A 65 -20.35 15.37 27.83
N GLU A 66 -19.94 15.59 29.07
CA GLU A 66 -19.66 14.55 30.05
C GLU A 66 -20.99 14.27 30.77
N ASN A 67 -21.35 13.00 30.97
CA ASN A 67 -21.42 12.31 32.28
C ASN A 67 -22.42 11.10 32.23
N PRO A 68 -22.57 10.26 33.28
CA PRO A 68 -22.46 8.81 33.16
C PRO A 68 -23.77 8.08 33.52
N VAL A 69 -23.87 6.77 33.29
CA VAL A 69 -24.82 5.95 34.05
C VAL A 69 -24.33 4.53 34.25
N SER A 70 -24.67 4.01 35.41
CA SER A 70 -24.13 2.86 36.12
C SER A 70 -24.47 1.47 35.53
N ALA A 71 -23.66 0.51 35.98
CA ALA A 71 -23.81 -0.94 36.03
C ALA A 71 -25.17 -1.58 35.71
N GLU A 72 -25.18 -2.64 34.89
CA GLU A 72 -25.52 -4.02 35.30
C GLU A 72 -25.38 -5.03 34.12
N GLN A 73 -25.61 -6.31 34.40
CA GLN A 73 -24.98 -7.53 33.84
C GLN A 73 -25.54 -8.08 32.50
N SER A 74 -24.66 -8.81 31.79
CA SER A 74 -24.85 -10.10 31.07
C SER A 74 -25.89 -10.25 29.95
N SER A 75 -25.44 -10.60 28.72
CA SER A 75 -25.78 -11.87 28.03
C SER A 75 -25.30 -11.90 26.56
N HIS A 76 -24.74 -13.04 26.15
CA HIS A 76 -24.70 -13.66 24.81
C HIS A 76 -25.26 -12.85 23.62
N VAL A 77 -24.41 -12.59 22.62
CA VAL A 77 -24.86 -12.34 21.24
C VAL A 77 -24.08 -13.25 20.29
N ASP A 78 -24.83 -14.13 19.63
CA ASP A 78 -24.40 -14.86 18.45
C ASP A 78 -24.32 -13.92 17.23
N GLU A 79 -23.49 -14.34 16.29
CA GLU A 79 -23.64 -14.12 14.85
C GLU A 79 -23.32 -12.73 14.23
N ASP A 80 -22.63 -12.83 13.10
CA ASP A 80 -22.34 -11.83 12.07
C ASP A 80 -21.30 -10.73 12.39
N SER A 81 -20.05 -11.08 12.04
CA SER A 81 -18.88 -10.19 12.08
C SER A 81 -18.86 -9.19 10.91
N GLN A 82 -19.97 -8.51 10.67
CA GLN A 82 -20.06 -7.36 9.77
C GLN A 82 -20.06 -6.09 10.62
N LEU A 83 -18.87 -5.68 11.09
CA LEU A 83 -18.70 -4.34 11.64
C LEU A 83 -18.75 -3.33 10.49
N ALA A 84 -19.97 -2.94 10.17
CA ALA A 84 -20.31 -1.89 9.23
C ALA A 84 -19.75 -0.54 9.68
N SER A 85 -19.04 0.10 8.74
CA SER A 85 -19.14 1.54 8.45
C SER A 85 -18.80 2.56 9.54
N ALA A 86 -17.83 2.28 10.41
CA ALA A 86 -17.06 3.36 11.03
C ALA A 86 -15.89 3.71 10.09
N SER A 87 -15.98 4.84 9.40
CA SER A 87 -14.87 5.40 8.63
C SER A 87 -13.76 5.78 9.61
N LEU A 88 -12.61 5.09 9.52
CA LEU A 88 -11.50 5.27 10.45
C LEU A 88 -10.38 6.11 9.81
N PRO A 89 -9.65 6.93 10.60
CA PRO A 89 -8.46 7.59 10.13
C PRO A 89 -7.40 6.54 9.78
N LEU A 90 -6.99 6.49 8.51
CA LEU A 90 -5.97 5.55 8.04
C LEU A 90 -4.57 6.09 8.30
N LYS A 91 -3.69 5.23 8.81
CA LYS A 91 -2.29 5.52 9.06
C LYS A 91 -1.43 5.02 7.90
N LYS A 92 -0.52 5.87 7.42
CA LYS A 92 0.46 5.51 6.40
C LYS A 92 1.56 4.61 6.97
N CYS A 93 2.09 3.72 6.15
CA CYS A 93 3.32 3.01 6.47
C CYS A 93 4.47 4.01 6.66
N ALA A 94 5.19 3.93 7.77
CA ALA A 94 6.27 4.86 8.10
C ALA A 94 7.39 4.87 7.05
N THR A 95 7.65 3.72 6.40
CA THR A 95 8.76 3.56 5.45
C THR A 95 8.39 4.02 4.04
N CYS A 96 7.33 3.45 3.45
CA CYS A 96 6.96 3.76 2.07
C CYS A 96 6.05 4.98 1.94
N GLN A 97 5.32 5.35 3.00
CA GLN A 97 4.33 6.44 3.03
C GLN A 97 3.17 6.29 2.03
N ILE A 98 3.03 5.12 1.40
CA ILE A 98 2.02 4.83 0.37
C ILE A 98 0.91 3.94 0.92
N ALA A 99 1.26 2.80 1.53
CA ALA A 99 0.27 1.87 2.03
C ALA A 99 -0.45 2.43 3.27
N LEU A 100 -1.78 2.30 3.29
CA LEU A 100 -2.67 2.83 4.32
C LEU A 100 -3.28 1.70 5.16
N TYR A 101 -3.45 1.93 6.46
CA TYR A 101 -4.01 0.93 7.39
C TYR A 101 -4.92 1.56 8.44
N CYS A 102 -6.03 0.88 8.77
CA CYS A 102 -6.89 1.29 9.88
C CYS A 102 -6.30 0.93 11.26
N SER A 103 -5.40 -0.05 11.33
CA SER A 103 -4.83 -0.54 12.58
C SER A 103 -3.43 -1.12 12.42
N LYS A 104 -2.71 -1.25 13.54
CA LYS A 104 -1.40 -1.92 13.58
C LYS A 104 -1.51 -3.41 13.22
N LEU A 105 -2.64 -4.03 13.54
CA LEU A 105 -2.94 -5.41 13.17
C LEU A 105 -2.98 -5.58 11.66
N CYS A 106 -3.76 -4.74 10.96
CA CYS A 106 -3.83 -4.74 9.50
C CYS A 106 -2.47 -4.49 8.85
N GLN A 107 -1.67 -3.56 9.40
CA GLN A 107 -0.31 -3.34 8.90
C GLN A 107 0.57 -4.58 9.08
N THR A 108 0.53 -5.23 10.25
CA THR A 108 1.41 -6.37 10.56
C THR A 108 1.02 -7.61 9.77
N GLN A 109 -0.28 -7.82 9.52
CA GLN A 109 -0.75 -8.88 8.66
C GLN A 109 -0.30 -8.66 7.22
N HIS A 110 -0.58 -7.48 6.66
CA HIS A 110 -0.12 -7.12 5.31
C HIS A 110 1.41 -7.19 5.17
N TRP A 111 2.14 -6.84 6.24
CA TRP A 111 3.61 -6.96 6.32
C TRP A 111 4.09 -8.38 6.08
N LYS A 112 3.49 -9.36 6.76
CA LYS A 112 3.82 -10.78 6.62
C LYS A 112 3.37 -11.33 5.27
N ASP A 113 2.20 -10.90 4.78
CA ASP A 113 1.61 -11.41 3.55
C ASP A 113 2.46 -11.03 2.33
N CYS A 114 2.76 -9.74 2.15
CA CYS A 114 3.54 -9.29 1.00
C CYS A 114 4.24 -7.94 1.15
N HIS A 115 3.82 -7.08 2.07
CA HIS A 115 4.33 -5.71 2.09
C HIS A 115 5.81 -5.64 2.42
N LYS A 116 6.37 -6.60 3.18
CA LYS A 116 7.81 -6.61 3.50
C LYS A 116 8.68 -6.63 2.24
N SER A 117 8.34 -7.43 1.24
CA SER A 117 9.12 -7.53 -0.01
C SER A 117 8.87 -6.36 -0.96
N LEU A 118 7.69 -5.73 -0.86
CA LEU A 118 7.29 -4.63 -1.72
C LEU A 118 7.57 -3.24 -1.16
N CYS A 119 7.75 -3.09 0.16
CA CYS A 119 7.76 -1.79 0.84
C CYS A 119 8.75 -0.80 0.21
N SER A 120 9.97 -1.26 -0.06
CA SER A 120 11.03 -0.46 -0.69
C SER A 120 10.69 -0.08 -2.13
N SER A 121 10.02 -0.97 -2.87
CA SER A 121 9.65 -0.77 -4.27
C SER A 121 8.37 0.05 -4.44
N MET A 122 7.58 0.28 -3.39
CA MET A 122 6.31 1.03 -3.49
C MET A 122 6.49 2.42 -4.09
N LYS A 123 7.58 3.14 -3.76
CA LYS A 123 7.86 4.46 -4.35
C LYS A 123 8.07 4.38 -5.86
N TYR A 124 8.76 3.35 -6.33
CA TYR A 124 8.92 3.11 -7.76
C TYR A 124 7.58 2.76 -8.42
N LEU A 125 6.76 1.92 -7.79
CA LEU A 125 5.41 1.61 -8.27
C LEU A 125 4.50 2.85 -8.30
N GLN A 126 4.67 3.79 -7.37
CA GLN A 126 3.97 5.07 -7.41
C GLN A 126 4.44 5.93 -8.59
N LEU A 127 5.74 6.01 -8.86
CA LEU A 127 6.26 6.73 -10.04
C LEU A 127 5.74 6.11 -11.34
N LEU A 128 5.71 4.78 -11.44
CA LEU A 128 5.17 4.09 -12.63
C LEU A 128 3.69 4.42 -12.89
N ARG A 129 2.90 4.71 -11.85
CA ARG A 129 1.52 5.19 -12.01
C ARG A 129 1.47 6.57 -12.67
N GLU A 130 2.40 7.43 -12.32
CA GLU A 130 2.45 8.82 -12.80
C GLU A 130 3.02 8.91 -14.22
N LEU A 131 3.67 7.85 -14.71
CA LEU A 131 4.13 7.76 -16.10
C LEU A 131 2.96 7.39 -17.02
N ASP A 132 2.62 8.30 -17.94
CA ASP A 132 1.65 8.04 -18.99
C ASP A 132 2.32 7.25 -20.13
N PHE A 133 2.09 5.93 -20.15
CA PHE A 133 2.54 5.05 -21.24
C PHE A 133 1.61 5.07 -22.46
N THR A 134 0.47 5.77 -22.40
CA THR A 134 -0.52 5.83 -23.51
C THR A 134 -0.14 6.89 -24.54
N THR A 135 0.57 7.94 -24.12
CA THR A 135 1.13 8.92 -25.06
C THR A 135 2.45 8.41 -25.60
N SER A 136 2.38 7.67 -26.72
CA SER A 136 3.53 7.35 -27.57
C SER A 136 4.04 8.63 -28.27
N THR A 137 4.52 9.60 -27.49
CA THR A 137 5.30 10.73 -27.98
C THR A 137 6.68 10.58 -27.37
N VAL A 138 7.56 9.99 -28.18
CA VAL A 138 9.03 10.08 -28.13
C VAL A 138 9.53 10.80 -26.88
N MET A 139 9.75 10.04 -25.79
CA MET A 139 10.49 10.51 -24.63
C MET A 139 11.89 10.88 -25.10
N SER A 140 12.07 12.15 -25.45
CA SER A 140 13.38 12.76 -25.62
C SER A 140 14.13 12.51 -24.33
N ARG A 141 15.25 11.80 -24.45
CA ARG A 141 16.15 11.36 -23.37
C ARG A 141 16.46 12.51 -22.39
N LYS A 142 15.60 12.73 -21.39
CA LYS A 142 15.97 13.54 -20.24
C LYS A 142 16.93 12.68 -19.44
N LYS A 143 18.23 12.97 -19.58
CA LYS A 143 19.33 12.34 -18.84
C LYS A 143 18.89 12.10 -17.39
N CYS A 144 18.76 10.83 -17.00
CA CYS A 144 18.69 10.47 -15.60
C CYS A 144 19.91 11.07 -14.89
N PRO A 145 19.76 11.72 -13.73
CA PRO A 145 20.89 12.14 -12.93
C PRO A 145 21.70 10.89 -12.53
N PRO A 146 23.04 10.94 -12.59
CA PRO A 146 23.86 9.80 -12.21
C PRO A 146 23.64 9.49 -10.74
N PHE A 147 23.22 8.24 -10.45
CA PHE A 147 23.26 7.67 -9.12
C PHE A 147 24.74 7.51 -8.74
N SER A 148 25.28 8.47 -8.00
CA SER A 148 26.63 8.38 -7.47
C SER A 148 26.68 7.29 -6.39
N PHE A 149 27.17 6.11 -6.76
CA PHE A 149 27.63 5.10 -5.81
C PHE A 149 28.79 5.70 -5.02
N GLY A 150 28.53 6.06 -3.76
CA GLY A 150 29.59 6.29 -2.78
C GLY A 150 30.22 4.95 -2.43
N VAL A 151 31.41 4.70 -2.96
CA VAL A 151 32.29 3.62 -2.50
C VAL A 151 32.90 4.09 -1.18
N VAL A 152 32.75 3.27 -0.13
CA VAL A 152 33.47 3.39 1.14
C VAL A 152 34.76 2.58 1.04
#